data_AF-A0AAW1QZZ9-F1
#
_entry.id   AF-A0AAW1QZZ9-F1
#
_cell.length_a   1.000
_cell.length_b   1.000
_cell.length_c   1.000
_cell.angle_alpha   90.00
_cell.angle_beta   90.00
_cell.angle_gamma   90.00
#
_symmetry.space_group_name_H-M   'P 1'
#
loop_
_entity.id
_entity.type
_entity.pdbx_description
1 polymer ?
#
loop_
_entity_poly.entity_id
_entity_poly.type
_entity_poly.pdbx_seq_one_letter_code
_entity_poly.pdbx_strand_id
1 'polypeptide(L)'
;MAEGAKLKSTGEYTVTWRQALTMPAWETTFTVSIGAERAKNDVAPGFAVAALVADTHKSYVQTYDVDGKPADRSFHLVTHCDDTLY
;
A
#
# COMPACT_ATOMS: atom_id res chain seq x y z
N MET A 1 10.38 3.88 -6.73
CA MET A 1 10.23 4.08 -5.27
C MET A 1 9.02 4.97 -4.99
N ALA A 2 8.30 4.72 -3.89
CA ALA A 2 7.18 5.57 -3.46
C ALA A 2 7.69 6.94 -2.99
N GLU A 3 6.95 7.99 -3.30
CA GLU A 3 7.21 9.36 -2.82
C GLU A 3 6.49 9.65 -1.51
N GLY A 4 5.32 9.04 -1.32
CA GLY A 4 4.56 9.17 -0.10
C GLY A 4 3.18 8.54 -0.19
N ALA A 5 2.51 8.47 0.95
CA ALA A 5 1.12 8.05 1.07
C ALA A 5 0.29 9.16 1.69
N LYS A 6 -0.89 9.43 1.12
CA LYS A 6 -1.84 10.42 1.64
C LYS A 6 -3.13 9.75 2.05
N LEU A 7 -3.55 9.99 3.29
CA LEU A 7 -4.87 9.56 3.78
C LEU A 7 -5.98 10.29 3.01
N LYS A 8 -6.95 9.53 2.51
CA LYS A 8 -8.12 10.04 1.76
C LYS A 8 -9.39 9.94 2.59
N SER A 9 -9.57 8.82 3.27
CA SER A 9 -10.66 8.56 4.23
C SER A 9 -10.15 7.56 5.27
N THR A 10 -10.94 7.24 6.31
CA THR A 10 -10.51 6.30 7.36
C THR A 10 -10.05 4.97 6.76
N GLY A 11 -8.79 4.63 7.01
CA GLY A 11 -8.14 3.44 6.51
C GLY A 11 -7.89 3.41 5.00
N GLU A 12 -8.09 4.51 4.26
CA GLU A 12 -7.88 4.57 2.81
C GLU A 12 -6.76 5.56 2.47
N TYR A 13 -5.73 5.07 1.79
CA TYR A 13 -4.55 5.84 1.42
C TYR A 13 -4.32 5.79 -0.09
N THR A 14 -3.92 6.91 -0.67
CA THR A 14 -3.35 6.96 -2.02
C THR A 14 -1.84 7.05 -1.90
N VAL A 15 -1.13 6.12 -2.53
CA VAL A 15 0.33 6.12 -2.62
C VAL A 15 0.73 6.71 -3.96
N THR A 16 1.68 7.65 -3.93
CA THR A 16 2.26 8.26 -5.14
C THR A 16 3.63 7.65 -5.40
N TRP A 17 3.91 7.31 -6.65
CA TRP A 17 5.15 6.72 -7.11
C TRP A 17 5.94 7.69 -7.96
N ARG A 18 7.25 7.77 -7.74
CA ARG A 18 8.14 8.64 -8.53
C ARG A 18 8.24 8.21 -9.99
N GLN A 19 8.17 6.91 -10.20
CA GLN A 19 8.19 6.27 -11.52
C GLN A 19 6.85 5.60 -11.73
N ALA A 20 6.32 5.67 -12.95
CA ALA A 20 5.16 4.88 -13.33
C ALA A 20 5.44 3.39 -13.06
N LEU A 21 4.45 2.71 -12.52
CA LEU A 21 4.39 1.26 -12.48
C LEU A 21 4.06 0.85 -13.93
N THR A 22 5.11 0.72 -14.75
CA THR A 22 5.07 0.76 -16.23
C THR A 22 4.63 -0.51 -16.92
N MET A 23 4.10 -1.47 -16.19
CA MET A 23 3.84 -2.82 -16.69
C MET A 23 2.34 -3.12 -16.65
N PRO A 24 1.81 -3.98 -17.56
CA PRO A 24 0.44 -4.44 -17.43
C PRO A 24 0.11 -4.80 -15.98
N ALA A 25 -1.10 -4.49 -15.54
CA ALA A 25 -1.49 -4.61 -14.13
C ALA A 25 -1.28 -6.01 -13.52
N TRP A 26 -1.08 -7.04 -14.35
CA TRP A 26 -0.78 -8.41 -13.95
C TRP A 26 0.71 -8.68 -13.62
N GLU A 27 1.63 -7.78 -13.95
CA GLU A 27 3.08 -7.92 -13.65
C GLU A 27 3.51 -7.11 -12.41
N THR A 28 2.60 -6.33 -11.83
CA THR A 28 2.86 -5.59 -10.58
C THR A 28 2.26 -6.30 -9.40
N THR A 29 3.12 -6.74 -8.48
CA THR A 29 2.72 -7.32 -7.21
C THR A 29 3.03 -6.37 -6.06
N PHE A 30 2.12 -6.34 -5.08
CA PHE A 30 2.31 -5.59 -3.84
C PHE A 30 2.42 -6.53 -2.67
N THR A 31 3.37 -6.24 -1.79
CA THR A 31 3.36 -6.77 -0.42
C THR A 31 3.14 -5.60 0.52
N VAL A 32 2.06 -5.64 1.29
CA VAL A 32 1.73 -4.62 2.28
C VAL A 32 1.61 -5.27 3.65
N SER A 33 2.19 -4.62 4.66
CA SER A 33 2.15 -5.09 6.04
C SER A 33 1.88 -3.94 6.99
N ILE A 34 1.10 -4.21 8.03
CA ILE A 34 0.90 -3.27 9.14
C ILE A 34 2.21 -3.16 9.92
N GLY A 35 2.67 -1.95 10.19
CA GLY A 35 3.92 -1.73 10.89
C GLY A 35 4.21 -0.27 11.14
N ALA A 36 5.05 -0.01 12.13
CA ALA A 36 5.36 1.35 12.56
C ALA A 36 6.43 2.02 11.70
N GLU A 37 6.42 3.34 11.67
CA GLU A 37 7.62 4.11 11.37
C GLU A 37 8.63 3.96 12.52
N ARG A 38 9.92 4.14 12.21
CA ARG A 38 11.09 3.88 13.08
C ARG A 38 11.06 4.52 14.49
N ALA A 39 10.09 5.38 14.79
CA ALA A 39 9.95 6.15 16.03
C ALA A 39 8.62 5.93 16.79
N LYS A 40 7.71 5.07 16.32
CA LYS A 40 6.48 4.71 17.03
C LYS A 40 6.52 3.25 17.43
N ASN A 41 6.34 2.97 18.72
CA ASN A 41 6.50 1.61 19.25
C ASN A 41 5.19 0.82 19.32
N ASP A 42 4.04 1.47 19.12
CA ASP A 42 2.75 0.80 19.24
C ASP A 42 1.94 0.96 17.95
N VAL A 43 1.66 -0.17 17.31
CA VAL A 43 0.78 -0.26 16.14
C VAL A 43 -0.19 -1.38 16.42
N ALA A 44 -1.46 -1.01 16.56
CA ALA A 44 -2.52 -1.98 16.75
C ALA A 44 -2.57 -2.97 15.57
N PRO A 45 -2.83 -4.26 15.84
CA PRO A 45 -2.93 -5.27 14.79
C PRO A 45 -4.07 -4.96 13.83
N GLY A 46 -4.00 -5.58 12.65
CA GLY A 46 -4.96 -5.38 11.58
C GLY A 46 -4.49 -6.00 10.27
N PHE A 47 -5.21 -5.66 9.21
CA PHE A 47 -4.92 -6.14 7.86
C PHE A 47 -4.71 -4.96 6.93
N ALA A 48 -3.90 -5.16 5.90
CA ALA A 48 -3.73 -4.20 4.83
C ALA A 48 -3.85 -4.89 3.48
N VAL A 49 -4.41 -4.17 2.51
CA VAL A 49 -4.48 -4.59 1.11
C VAL A 49 -4.02 -3.44 0.22
N ALA A 50 -3.42 -3.76 -0.92
CA ALA A 50 -2.92 -2.77 -1.87
C ALA A 50 -3.28 -3.21 -3.29
N ALA A 51 -3.60 -2.25 -4.16
CA ALA A 51 -3.78 -2.53 -5.58
C ALA A 51 -3.50 -1.32 -6.47
N LEU A 52 -3.35 -1.59 -7.75
CA LEU A 52 -3.21 -0.59 -8.80
C LEU A 52 -4.51 0.22 -8.98
N VAL A 53 -4.34 1.44 -9.45
CA VAL A 53 -5.42 2.27 -9.99
C VAL A 53 -5.09 2.65 -11.45
N ALA A 54 -6.03 3.30 -12.14
CA ALA A 54 -5.85 3.67 -13.54
C ALA A 54 -4.63 4.57 -13.82
N ASP A 55 -4.25 5.41 -12.85
CA ASP A 55 -3.04 6.23 -12.93
C ASP A 55 -1.83 5.39 -12.49
N THR A 56 -0.91 5.10 -13.41
CA THR A 56 0.28 4.28 -13.18
C THR A 56 1.28 4.92 -12.19
N HIS A 57 1.12 6.19 -11.84
CA HIS A 57 1.89 6.83 -10.76
C HIS A 57 1.20 6.71 -9.40
N LYS A 58 0.10 5.96 -9.31
CA LYS A 58 -0.67 5.79 -8.08
C LYS A 58 -1.02 4.33 -7.81
N SER A 59 -1.16 4.03 -6.52
CA SER A 59 -1.85 2.84 -6.03
C SER A 59 -2.71 3.22 -4.82
N TYR A 60 -3.65 2.36 -4.43
CA TYR A 60 -4.36 2.52 -3.17
C TYR A 60 -3.89 1.48 -2.16
N VAL A 61 -3.91 1.88 -0.88
CA VAL A 61 -3.78 0.98 0.26
C VAL A 61 -5.02 1.15 1.12
N GLN A 62 -5.60 0.03 1.54
CA GLN A 62 -6.65 0.02 2.56
C GLN A 62 -6.18 -0.73 3.79
N THR A 63 -6.53 -0.21 4.97
CA THR A 63 -6.20 -0.79 6.26
C THR A 63 -7.44 -1.01 7.10
N TYR A 64 -7.44 -2.12 7.82
CA TYR A 64 -8.55 -2.58 8.64
C TYR A 64 -8.08 -2.96 10.03
N ASP A 65 -8.96 -2.86 11.01
CA ASP A 65 -8.77 -3.49 12.30
C ASP A 65 -8.98 -5.02 12.22
N VAL A 66 -8.84 -5.68 13.37
CA VAL A 66 -8.98 -7.14 13.49
C VAL A 66 -10.40 -7.65 13.24
N ASP A 67 -11.41 -6.77 13.29
CA ASP A 67 -12.80 -7.09 12.95
C ASP A 67 -13.11 -6.86 11.45
N GLY A 68 -12.13 -6.38 10.67
CA GLY A 68 -12.32 -6.03 9.27
C GLY A 68 -12.97 -4.65 9.04
N LYS A 69 -13.05 -3.80 10.07
CA LYS A 69 -13.56 -2.43 9.91
C LYS A 69 -12.44 -1.50 9.42
N PRO A 70 -12.72 -0.53 8.53
CA PRO A 70 -11.72 0.45 8.12
C PRO A 70 -11.12 1.18 9.32
N ALA A 71 -9.79 1.21 9.40
CA ALA A 71 -9.09 1.83 10.51
C ALA A 71 -7.75 2.42 10.05
N ASP A 72 -7.41 3.61 10.53
CA ASP A 72 -6.12 4.22 10.22
C ASP A 72 -4.99 3.40 10.87
N ARG A 73 -4.03 2.98 10.04
CA ARG A 73 -2.85 2.20 10.47
C ARG A 73 -1.63 2.62 9.68
N SER A 74 -0.47 2.60 10.34
CA SER A 74 0.81 2.69 9.64
C SER A 74 1.10 1.37 8.92
N PHE A 75 1.75 1.46 7.76
CA PHE A 75 2.07 0.30 6.94
C PHE A 75 3.41 0.47 6.22
N HIS A 76 4.01 -0.67 5.89
CA HIS A 76 5.11 -0.78 4.93
C HIS A 76 4.58 -1.37 3.63
N LEU A 77 4.97 -0.78 2.50
CA LEU A 77 4.56 -1.21 1.17
C LEU A 77 5.79 -1.48 0.32
N VAL A 78 5.86 -2.68 -0.25
CA VAL A 78 6.83 -3.07 -1.26
C VAL A 78 6.09 -3.35 -2.56
N THR A 79 6.64 -2.85 -3.66
CA THR A 79 6.17 -3.15 -5.01
C THR A 79 7.24 -3.94 -5.75
N HIS A 80 6.82 -4.94 -6.50
CA HIS A 80 7.67 -5.68 -7.41
C HIS A 80 7.02 -5.68 -8.80
N CYS A 81 7.76 -5.18 -9.78
CA CYS A 81 7.35 -5.08 -11.17
C CYS A 81 8.40 -5.86 -11.96
N ASP A 82 8.11 -7.10 -12.32
CA ASP A 82 8.99 -7.96 -13.12
C ASP A 82 8.13 -8.75 -14.14
N ASP A 83 8.65 -8.92 -15.36
CA ASP A 83 7.99 -9.62 -16.49
C ASP A 83 8.02 -11.14 -16.30
N THR A 84 8.68 -11.61 -15.24
CA THR A 84 8.93 -13.03 -15.00
C THR A 84 7.91 -13.62 -14.03
N LEU A 85 6.81 -14.15 -14.56
CA LEU A 85 5.89 -15.02 -13.80
C LEU A 85 6.44 -16.46 -13.79
N TYR A 86 6.49 -17.08 -12.61
CA TYR A 86 6.83 -18.52 -12.46
C TYR A 86 5.65 -19.42 -12.86
#